data_AF-A0ABD4R7T0-F1
#
_entry.id   AF-A0ABD4R7T0-F1
#
_cell.length_a   1.000
_cell.length_b   1.000
_cell.length_c   1.000
_cell.angle_alpha   90.00
_cell.angle_beta   90.00
_cell.angle_gamma   90.00
#
_symmetry.space_group_name_H-M   'P 1'
#
loop_
_entity.id
_entity.type
_entity.pdbx_description
1 polymer ?
#
loop_
_entity_poly.entity_id
_entity_poly.type
_entity_poly.pdbx_seq_one_letter_code
_entity_poly.pdbx_strand_id
1 'polypeptide(L)'
;MRPLMPPVQTPDNLFHDGNPLTGELGTIVDAEHLNNVQGAVRDAQSELITVLNAAGINVDPSKQNQLLTALKALLLSRSNPFGDIKSDGTVKTALENLGLGDNDGFVGRLLAPPMRLTASGVYNPSPEAKYALVELQAA
;
A
#
# COMPACT_ATOMS: atom_id res chain seq x y z
N MET A 1 18.45 -3.85 5.48
CA MET A 1 19.07 -2.50 5.63
C MET A 1 19.70 -2.44 6.99
N ARG A 2 20.87 -1.79 7.11
CA ARG A 2 21.50 -1.60 8.43
C ARG A 2 20.89 -0.39 9.14
N PRO A 3 20.98 -0.33 10.49
CA PRO A 3 20.79 0.90 11.25
C PRO A 3 21.73 1.99 10.75
N LEU A 4 21.45 3.23 11.15
CA LEU A 4 22.29 4.38 10.80
C LEU A 4 23.76 4.08 11.13
N MET A 5 24.63 4.23 10.12
CA MET A 5 26.05 3.94 10.24
C MET A 5 26.64 4.79 11.37
N PRO A 6 27.27 4.19 12.40
CA PRO A 6 27.94 4.96 13.45
C PRO A 6 28.99 5.89 12.82
N PRO A 7 29.12 7.13 13.30
CA PRO A 7 30.20 7.98 12.83
C PRO A 7 31.55 7.48 13.39
N VAL A 8 32.64 8.01 12.83
CA VAL A 8 33.97 7.81 13.40
C VAL A 8 34.05 8.31 14.84
N GLN A 9 34.81 7.61 15.69
CA GLN A 9 34.90 7.87 17.13
C GLN A 9 35.97 8.91 17.47
N THR A 10 35.83 10.12 16.93
CA THR A 10 36.61 11.31 17.30
C THR A 10 35.75 12.24 18.16
N PRO A 11 36.35 13.21 18.89
CA PRO A 11 35.58 14.13 19.74
C PRO A 11 34.44 14.86 19.02
N ASP A 12 34.61 15.15 17.73
CA ASP A 12 33.65 15.82 16.87
C ASP A 12 32.94 14.90 15.87
N ASN A 13 33.25 13.60 15.89
CA ASN A 13 32.71 12.57 14.99
C ASN A 13 33.07 12.74 13.50
N LEU A 14 34.18 13.44 13.22
CA LEU A 14 34.73 13.63 11.89
C LEU A 14 36.13 13.00 11.77
N PHE A 15 36.47 12.58 10.56
CA PHE A 15 37.84 12.26 10.21
C PHE A 15 38.66 13.55 10.14
N HIS A 16 39.95 13.44 10.47
CA HIS A 16 40.92 14.54 10.48
C HIS A 16 42.15 14.16 9.67
N ASP A 17 42.72 15.13 8.96
CA ASP A 17 44.05 14.99 8.38
C ASP A 17 45.11 15.16 9.48
N GLY A 18 46.24 14.48 9.32
CA GLY A 18 47.27 14.46 10.35
C GLY A 18 47.96 15.81 10.48
N ASN A 19 48.26 16.23 11.71
CA ASN A 19 49.00 17.46 11.97
C ASN A 19 50.35 17.15 12.64
N PRO A 20 51.47 17.21 11.90
CA PRO A 20 52.79 16.89 12.43
C PRO A 20 53.27 17.83 13.55
N LEU A 21 52.71 19.04 13.64
CA LEU A 21 53.11 20.04 14.63
C LEU A 21 52.47 19.79 16.00
N THR A 22 51.25 19.23 16.01
CA THR A 22 50.51 18.90 17.24
C THR A 22 50.62 17.42 17.61
N GLY A 23 51.10 16.58 16.69
CA GLY A 23 51.16 15.13 16.86
C GLY A 23 49.83 14.41 16.60
N GLU A 24 48.86 15.11 16.00
CA GLU A 24 47.55 14.54 15.67
C GLU A 24 47.68 13.53 14.53
N LEU A 25 47.24 12.30 14.78
CA LEU A 25 47.25 11.24 13.79
C LEU A 25 46.08 11.40 12.84
N GLY A 26 46.37 11.41 11.53
CA GLY A 26 45.35 11.56 10.49
C GLY A 26 44.90 10.26 9.86
N THR A 27 43.86 10.35 9.05
CA THR A 27 43.48 9.27 8.13
C THR A 27 44.45 9.15 6.95
N ILE A 28 44.60 7.93 6.42
CA ILE A 28 45.43 7.68 5.23
C ILE A 28 44.80 8.30 3.97
N VAL A 29 43.48 8.21 3.88
CA VAL A 29 42.68 8.89 2.86
C VAL A 29 42.33 10.26 3.41
N ASP A 30 42.29 11.25 2.52
CA ASP A 30 41.87 12.62 2.82
C ASP A 30 40.58 12.67 3.66
N ALA A 31 40.62 13.45 4.73
CA ALA A 31 39.53 13.54 5.69
C ALA A 31 38.25 14.10 5.09
N GLU A 32 38.33 15.09 4.18
CA GLU A 32 37.16 15.64 3.50
C GLU A 32 36.45 14.53 2.69
N HIS A 33 37.20 13.73 1.94
CA HIS A 33 36.63 12.60 1.20
C HIS A 33 35.90 11.61 2.11
N LEU A 34 36.53 11.18 3.21
CA LEU A 34 35.92 10.22 4.13
C LEU A 34 34.69 10.78 4.86
N ASN A 35 34.73 12.06 5.24
CA ASN A 35 33.60 12.74 5.86
C ASN A 35 32.42 12.87 4.88
N ASN A 36 32.68 13.17 3.61
CA ASN A 36 31.67 13.21 2.56
C ASN A 36 31.03 11.84 2.33
N VAL A 37 31.82 10.76 2.31
CA VAL A 37 31.30 9.39 2.21
C VAL A 37 30.47 9.03 3.45
N GLN A 38 30.95 9.37 4.66
CA GLN A 38 30.21 9.13 5.90
C GLN A 38 28.86 9.86 5.89
N GLY A 39 28.84 11.13 5.49
CA GLY A 39 27.63 11.94 5.35
C GLY A 39 26.66 11.31 4.35
N ALA A 40 27.10 11.07 3.11
CA ALA A 40 26.25 10.53 2.05
C ALA A 40 25.61 9.18 2.41
N VAL A 41 26.37 8.27 3.04
CA VAL A 41 25.82 6.97 3.49
C VAL A 41 24.78 7.16 4.57
N ARG A 42 25.03 8.05 5.55
CA ARG A 42 24.09 8.32 6.65
C ARG A 42 22.84 9.02 6.16
N ASP A 43 22.95 9.97 5.24
CA ASP A 43 21.83 10.69 4.65
C ASP A 43 20.93 9.73 3.88
N ALA A 44 21.50 8.91 2.99
CA ALA A 44 20.77 7.88 2.26
C ALA A 44 20.09 6.88 3.22
N GLN A 45 20.78 6.45 4.26
CA GLN A 45 20.18 5.58 5.29
C GLN A 45 19.04 6.28 6.03
N SER A 46 19.18 7.54 6.39
CA SER A 46 18.16 8.31 7.11
C SER A 46 16.86 8.45 6.30
N GLU A 47 16.98 8.77 5.01
CA GLU A 47 15.84 8.84 4.08
C GLU A 47 15.14 7.47 3.96
N LEU A 48 15.90 6.40 3.79
CA LEU A 48 15.33 5.05 3.70
C LEU A 48 14.68 4.62 5.03
N ILE A 49 15.31 4.90 6.18
CA ILE A 49 14.72 4.66 7.51
C ILE A 49 13.39 5.40 7.65
N THR A 50 13.29 6.63 7.14
CA THR A 50 12.06 7.41 7.16
C THR A 50 10.94 6.74 6.37
N VAL A 51 11.25 6.19 5.19
CA VAL A 51 10.29 5.38 4.41
C VAL A 51 9.85 4.12 5.17
N LEU A 52 10.79 3.40 5.81
CA LEU A 52 10.46 2.22 6.61
C LEU A 52 9.54 2.59 7.79
N ASN A 53 9.85 3.66 8.52
CA ASN A 53 9.06 4.14 9.66
C ASN A 53 7.65 4.55 9.25
N ALA A 54 7.50 5.24 8.11
CA ALA A 54 6.19 5.59 7.55
C ALA A 54 5.34 4.35 7.25
N ALA A 55 5.98 3.24 6.87
CA ALA A 55 5.34 1.95 6.67
C ALA A 55 5.12 1.15 7.97
N GLY A 56 5.51 1.68 9.14
CA GLY A 56 5.44 0.98 10.42
C GLY A 56 6.47 -0.14 10.59
N ILE A 57 7.56 -0.13 9.83
CA ILE A 57 8.59 -1.17 9.83
C ILE A 57 9.83 -0.68 10.57
N ASN A 58 10.23 -1.42 11.61
CA ASN A 58 11.51 -1.20 12.27
C ASN A 58 12.67 -1.79 11.47
N VAL A 59 13.82 -1.12 11.51
CA VAL A 59 15.04 -1.56 10.83
C VAL A 59 15.55 -2.89 11.43
N ASP A 60 15.73 -3.88 10.55
CA ASP A 60 16.22 -5.21 10.88
C ASP A 60 17.45 -5.56 10.03
N PRO A 61 18.68 -5.57 10.57
CA PRO A 61 19.89 -5.87 9.82
C PRO A 61 19.88 -7.26 9.15
N SER A 62 19.09 -8.21 9.65
CA SER A 62 19.01 -9.57 9.10
C SER A 62 18.17 -9.66 7.82
N LYS A 63 17.37 -8.62 7.52
CA LYS A 63 16.45 -8.58 6.37
C LYS A 63 16.96 -7.68 5.25
N GLN A 64 16.92 -8.20 4.02
CA GLN A 64 17.41 -7.51 2.81
C GLN A 64 16.29 -6.91 1.94
N ASN A 65 15.02 -7.17 2.25
CA ASN A 65 13.86 -6.75 1.44
C ASN A 65 12.96 -5.70 2.11
N GLN A 66 13.41 -5.07 3.20
CA GLN A 66 12.56 -4.19 4.00
C GLN A 66 12.05 -2.97 3.25
N LEU A 67 12.87 -2.37 2.36
CA LEU A 67 12.45 -1.24 1.54
C LEU A 67 11.33 -1.65 0.59
N LEU A 68 11.46 -2.82 -0.06
CA LEU A 68 10.41 -3.35 -0.92
C LEU A 68 9.13 -3.61 -0.12
N THR A 69 9.23 -4.16 1.09
CA THR A 69 8.09 -4.37 1.97
C THR A 69 7.42 -3.04 2.36
N ALA A 70 8.21 -2.01 2.69
CA ALA A 70 7.72 -0.68 3.03
C ALA A 70 6.95 -0.06 1.86
N LEU A 71 7.53 -0.11 0.65
CA LEU A 71 6.89 0.42 -0.56
C LEU A 71 5.58 -0.30 -0.88
N LYS A 72 5.53 -1.63 -0.72
CA LYS A 72 4.26 -2.39 -0.88
C LYS A 72 3.23 -1.94 0.16
N ALA A 73 3.63 -1.80 1.42
CA ALA A 73 2.73 -1.36 2.47
C ALA A 73 2.18 0.05 2.19
N LEU A 74 3.03 0.99 1.77
CA LEU A 74 2.64 2.39 1.53
C LEU A 74 1.85 2.61 0.24
N LEU A 75 2.15 1.85 -0.82
CA LEU A 75 1.61 2.12 -2.16
C LEU A 75 0.56 1.11 -2.63
N LEU A 76 0.53 -0.09 -2.03
CA LEU A 76 -0.42 -1.14 -2.39
C LEU A 76 -1.46 -1.40 -1.30
N SER A 77 -1.30 -0.83 -0.11
CA SER A 77 -2.36 -0.81 0.89
C SER A 77 -3.20 0.44 0.67
N ARG A 78 -4.48 0.24 0.38
CA ARG A 78 -5.45 1.32 0.29
C ARG A 78 -6.13 1.51 1.63
N SER A 79 -6.28 2.75 2.07
CA SER A 79 -7.01 3.04 3.32
C SER A 79 -8.48 2.66 3.19
N ASN A 80 -9.08 2.83 2.01
CA ASN A 80 -10.50 2.53 1.76
C ASN A 80 -10.65 1.71 0.47
N PRO A 81 -10.22 0.44 0.44
CA PRO A 81 -10.15 -0.34 -0.79
C PRO A 81 -11.44 -0.39 -1.60
N PHE A 82 -12.60 -0.42 -0.92
CA PHE A 82 -13.92 -0.39 -1.55
C PHE A 82 -14.40 1.02 -1.96
N GLY A 83 -14.01 2.05 -1.20
CA GLY A 83 -14.37 3.44 -1.52
C GLY A 83 -13.64 3.96 -2.75
N ASP A 84 -12.37 3.54 -2.91
CA ASP A 84 -11.48 4.02 -3.97
C ASP A 84 -11.81 3.42 -5.36
N ILE A 85 -12.58 2.32 -5.42
CA ILE A 85 -12.95 1.62 -6.67
C ILE A 85 -13.61 2.57 -7.68
N LYS A 86 -14.40 3.55 -7.19
CA LYS A 86 -15.07 4.52 -8.06
C LYS A 86 -14.08 5.43 -8.77
N SER A 87 -13.09 5.97 -8.05
CA SER A 87 -12.05 6.83 -8.64
C SER A 87 -11.11 6.07 -9.57
N ASP A 88 -10.92 4.78 -9.36
CA ASP A 88 -10.07 3.94 -10.23
C ASP A 88 -10.71 3.63 -11.59
N GLY A 89 -12.00 3.88 -11.76
CA GLY A 89 -12.75 3.47 -12.95
C GLY A 89 -12.96 1.96 -13.07
N THR A 90 -12.80 1.20 -11.98
CA THR A 90 -12.87 -0.28 -11.98
C THR A 90 -14.19 -0.83 -11.43
N VAL A 91 -15.21 0.02 -11.25
CA VAL A 91 -16.53 -0.36 -10.70
C VAL A 91 -17.13 -1.57 -11.40
N LYS A 92 -17.08 -1.64 -12.73
CA LYS A 92 -17.64 -2.74 -13.51
C LYS A 92 -17.03 -4.09 -13.10
N THR A 93 -15.70 -4.18 -13.10
CA THR A 93 -14.97 -5.39 -12.71
C THR A 93 -15.23 -5.77 -11.25
N ALA A 94 -15.34 -4.79 -10.35
CA ALA A 94 -15.67 -5.06 -8.96
C ALA A 94 -17.07 -5.66 -8.80
N LEU A 95 -18.06 -5.14 -9.54
CA LEU A 95 -19.42 -5.68 -9.56
C LEU A 95 -19.46 -7.10 -10.14
N GLU A 96 -18.75 -7.34 -11.25
CA GLU A 96 -18.63 -8.66 -11.88
C GLU A 96 -18.04 -9.69 -10.91
N ASN A 97 -16.93 -9.37 -10.22
CA ASN A 97 -16.29 -10.25 -9.24
C ASN A 97 -17.20 -10.62 -8.05
N LEU A 98 -18.13 -9.74 -7.69
CA LEU A 98 -19.11 -9.97 -6.61
C LEU A 98 -20.41 -10.62 -7.12
N GLY A 99 -20.53 -10.86 -8.42
CA GLY A 99 -21.77 -11.36 -9.04
C GLY A 99 -22.92 -10.35 -9.00
N LEU A 100 -22.60 -9.06 -9.03
CA LEU A 100 -23.52 -7.93 -8.93
C LEU A 100 -23.61 -7.09 -10.22
N GLY A 101 -22.90 -7.46 -11.27
CA GLY A 101 -22.94 -6.78 -12.58
C GLY A 101 -23.43 -7.72 -13.68
N ASP A 102 -24.30 -7.21 -14.55
CA ASP A 102 -24.64 -7.83 -15.84
C ASP A 102 -24.13 -6.99 -17.03
N ASN A 103 -24.27 -7.52 -18.24
CA ASN A 103 -23.89 -6.83 -19.47
C ASN A 103 -24.80 -5.63 -19.80
N ASP A 104 -25.90 -5.46 -19.05
CA ASP A 104 -26.96 -4.49 -19.31
C ASP A 104 -26.94 -3.30 -18.32
N GLY A 105 -26.02 -3.30 -17.35
CA GLY A 105 -25.82 -2.21 -16.40
C GLY A 105 -26.71 -2.25 -15.17
N PHE A 106 -27.41 -3.36 -14.89
CA PHE A 106 -28.10 -3.55 -13.62
C PHE A 106 -27.11 -3.89 -12.51
N VAL A 107 -27.31 -3.23 -11.36
CA VAL A 107 -26.60 -3.50 -10.11
C VAL A 107 -27.53 -4.24 -9.15
N GLY A 108 -27.14 -5.46 -8.74
CA GLY A 108 -27.88 -6.22 -7.73
C GLY A 108 -27.68 -7.74 -7.83
N ARG A 109 -28.04 -8.46 -6.77
CA ARG A 109 -28.04 -9.94 -6.74
C ARG A 109 -29.49 -10.44 -6.77
N LEU A 110 -29.85 -11.24 -7.75
CA LEU A 110 -31.10 -12.00 -7.73
C LEU A 110 -31.03 -13.02 -6.57
N LEU A 111 -31.70 -12.74 -5.45
CA LEU A 111 -31.64 -13.59 -4.24
C LEU A 111 -32.41 -14.90 -4.40
N ALA A 112 -33.41 -14.92 -5.27
CA ALA A 112 -34.19 -16.09 -5.64
C ALA A 112 -34.79 -15.88 -7.04
N PRO A 113 -34.98 -16.95 -7.84
CA PRO A 113 -35.73 -16.84 -9.08
C PRO A 113 -37.11 -16.21 -8.78
N PRO A 114 -37.59 -15.27 -9.62
CA PRO A 114 -38.92 -14.72 -9.43
C PRO A 114 -39.92 -15.87 -9.43
N MET A 115 -40.91 -15.81 -8.53
CA MET A 115 -42.01 -16.77 -8.56
C MET A 115 -42.74 -16.63 -9.90
N ARG A 116 -42.67 -17.67 -10.73
CA ARG A 116 -43.36 -17.70 -12.03
C ARG A 116 -44.67 -18.45 -11.86
N LEU A 117 -45.79 -17.76 -12.04
CA LEU A 117 -47.11 -18.38 -12.12
C LEU A 117 -47.38 -18.71 -13.59
N THR A 118 -47.49 -20.00 -13.94
CA THR A 118 -47.79 -20.47 -15.31
C THR A 118 -49.30 -20.62 -15.57
N ALA A 119 -50.13 -20.23 -14.59
CA ALA A 119 -51.58 -20.17 -14.66
C ALA A 119 -52.06 -19.05 -13.72
N SER A 120 -53.36 -18.68 -13.78
CA SER A 120 -53.94 -17.73 -12.84
C SER A 120 -53.74 -18.21 -11.39
N GLY A 121 -53.25 -17.32 -10.54
CA GLY A 121 -52.93 -17.64 -9.15
C GLY A 121 -52.78 -16.41 -8.28
N VAL A 122 -52.77 -16.62 -6.97
CA VAL A 122 -52.59 -15.58 -5.96
C VAL A 122 -51.11 -15.54 -5.58
N TYR A 123 -50.49 -14.35 -5.66
CA TYR A 123 -49.15 -14.11 -5.14
C TYR A 123 -49.25 -13.49 -3.74
N ASN A 124 -48.70 -14.16 -2.73
CA ASN A 124 -48.54 -13.61 -1.39
C ASN A 124 -47.13 -12.99 -1.28
N PRO A 125 -47.00 -11.65 -1.38
CA PRO A 125 -45.70 -11.00 -1.29
C PRO A 125 -45.04 -11.24 0.07
N SER A 126 -43.71 -11.36 0.09
CA SER A 126 -42.96 -11.22 1.34
C SER A 126 -43.06 -9.77 1.83
N PRO A 127 -42.84 -9.50 3.13
CA PRO A 127 -42.89 -8.14 3.67
C PRO A 127 -41.97 -7.13 2.97
N GLU A 128 -40.95 -7.60 2.25
CA GLU A 128 -39.96 -6.77 1.54
C GLU A 128 -40.23 -6.65 0.02
N ALA A 129 -41.27 -7.29 -0.52
CA ALA A 129 -41.57 -7.24 -1.94
C ALA A 129 -41.99 -5.83 -2.38
N LYS A 130 -41.27 -5.24 -3.35
CA LYS A 130 -41.50 -3.86 -3.81
C LYS A 130 -42.34 -3.75 -5.08
N TYR A 131 -42.22 -4.72 -5.98
CA TYR A 131 -42.93 -4.74 -7.25
C TYR A 131 -43.20 -6.18 -7.71
N ALA A 132 -44.22 -6.33 -8.55
CA ALA A 132 -44.52 -7.56 -9.28
C ALA A 132 -44.58 -7.24 -10.77
N LEU A 133 -43.94 -8.05 -11.59
CA LEU A 133 -44.05 -7.97 -13.05
C LEU A 133 -45.14 -8.95 -13.49
N VAL A 134 -46.17 -8.46 -14.18
CA VAL A 134 -47.28 -9.28 -14.68
C VAL A 134 -47.29 -9.20 -16.19
N GLU A 135 -47.23 -10.36 -16.85
CA GLU A 135 -47.34 -10.49 -18.30
C GLU A 135 -48.67 -11.20 -18.62
N LEU A 136 -49.57 -10.51 -19.32
CA LEU A 136 -50.86 -11.06 -19.74
C LEU A 136 -50.70 -11.64 -21.15
N GLN A 137 -50.93 -12.95 -21.30
CA GLN A 137 -51.02 -13.55 -22.63
C GLN A 137 -52.45 -13.44 -23.16
N ALA A 138 -52.61 -13.03 -24.41
CA ALA A 138 -53.90 -13.08 -25.09
C ALA A 138 -54.30 -14.56 -25.29
N ALA A 139 -55.60 -14.83 -25.12
CA ALA A 139 -56.18 -16.16 -25.31
C ALA A 139 -56.15 -16.60 -26.78
#